data_AF-A0A8I1ITG2-F1
#
_entry.id   AF-A0A8I1ITG2-F1
#
_cell.length_a   1.000
_cell.length_b   1.000
_cell.length_c   1.000
_cell.angle_alpha   90.00
_cell.angle_beta   90.00
_cell.angle_gamma   90.00
#
_symmetry.space_group_name_H-M   'P 1'
#
loop_
_entity.id
_entity.type
_entity.pdbx_description
1 polymer ?
#
loop_
_entity_poly.entity_id
_entity_poly.type
_entity_poly.pdbx_seq_one_letter_code
_entity_poly.pdbx_strand_id
1 'polypeptide(L)'
;MTGFSRDGLIDQLSSPYGDGYDRDDATVAVDSLSVDWNEQAVRSARQYLEMSGFSCRGLIEQLSSDFGEKFTRSQATYGARQAGAC
;
A
#
# COMPACT_ATOMS: atom_id res chain seq x y z
N MET A 1 4.22 7.61 9.46
CA MET A 1 3.90 6.16 9.34
C MET A 1 3.63 5.88 7.88
N THR A 2 4.10 4.75 7.38
CA THR A 2 3.91 4.33 5.99
C THR A 2 2.45 3.97 5.76
N GLY A 3 1.92 4.19 4.55
CA GLY A 3 0.60 3.68 4.19
C GLY A 3 0.68 2.19 3.86
N PHE A 4 -0.39 1.44 4.14
CA PHE A 4 -0.50 0.04 3.70
C PHE A 4 -1.61 -0.08 2.66
N SER A 5 -1.40 -0.94 1.67
CA SER A 5 -2.54 -1.50 0.93
C SER A 5 -3.29 -2.49 1.82
N ARG A 6 -4.51 -2.85 1.40
CA ARG A 6 -5.29 -3.90 2.07
C ARG A 6 -4.48 -5.19 2.17
N ASP A 7 -3.92 -5.65 1.05
CA ASP A 7 -3.20 -6.91 1.01
C ASP A 7 -1.84 -6.83 1.71
N GLY A 8 -1.16 -5.68 1.63
CA GLY A 8 0.07 -5.43 2.39
C GLY A 8 -0.14 -5.47 3.91
N LEU A 9 -1.27 -4.94 4.39
CA LEU A 9 -1.61 -5.03 5.82
C LEU A 9 -1.94 -6.47 6.23
N ILE A 10 -2.68 -7.22 5.42
CA ILE A 10 -2.95 -8.66 5.67
C ILE A 10 -1.64 -9.45 5.70
N ASP A 11 -0.73 -9.20 4.76
CA ASP A 11 0.56 -9.88 4.70
C ASP A 11 1.42 -9.53 5.94
N GLN A 12 1.41 -8.29 6.39
CA GLN A 12 2.11 -7.88 7.61
C GLN A 12 1.57 -8.58 8.86
N LEU A 13 0.25 -8.67 9.02
CA LEU A 13 -0.40 -9.31 10.17
C LEU A 13 -0.22 -10.83 10.17
N SER A 14 -0.26 -11.46 8.99
CA SER A 14 -0.15 -12.91 8.84
C SER A 14 1.30 -13.41 8.74
N SER A 15 2.26 -12.51 8.51
CA SER A 15 3.66 -12.86 8.38
C SER A 15 4.20 -13.48 9.69
N PRO A 16 4.96 -14.59 9.61
CA PRO A 16 5.64 -15.15 10.79
C PRO A 16 6.75 -14.24 11.34
N TYR A 17 7.17 -13.24 10.58
CA TYR A 17 8.10 -12.19 11.01
C TYR A 17 7.38 -10.91 11.47
N GLY A 18 6.05 -10.85 11.30
CA GLY A 18 5.18 -9.80 11.79
C GLY A 18 4.47 -10.27 13.05
N ASP A 19 3.13 -10.23 13.03
CA ASP A 19 2.32 -10.59 14.20
C ASP A 19 1.94 -12.09 14.23
N GLY A 20 2.11 -12.81 13.11
CA GLY A 20 1.95 -14.26 13.04
C GLY A 20 0.51 -14.78 13.17
N TYR A 21 -0.50 -13.96 12.84
CA TYR A 21 -1.89 -14.38 12.85
C TYR A 21 -2.23 -15.35 11.71
N ASP A 22 -3.26 -16.17 11.90
CA ASP A 22 -3.87 -16.91 10.79
C ASP A 22 -4.32 -15.92 9.70
N ARG A 23 -4.03 -16.24 8.44
CA ARG A 23 -4.29 -15.31 7.33
C ARG A 23 -5.77 -14.99 7.17
N ASP A 24 -6.65 -15.94 7.48
CA ASP A 24 -8.09 -15.74 7.43
C ASP A 24 -8.54 -14.76 8.52
N ASP A 25 -8.02 -14.88 9.73
CA ASP A 25 -8.30 -13.95 10.84
C ASP A 25 -7.77 -12.55 10.52
N ALA A 26 -6.56 -12.44 9.98
CA ALA A 26 -5.99 -11.17 9.53
C ALA A 26 -6.86 -10.51 8.44
N THR A 27 -7.38 -11.32 7.50
CA THR A 27 -8.27 -10.83 6.44
C THR A 27 -9.58 -10.31 7.02
N VAL A 28 -10.22 -11.06 7.92
CA VAL A 28 -11.46 -10.63 8.59
C VAL A 28 -11.24 -9.35 9.39
N ALA A 29 -10.12 -9.25 10.11
CA ALA A 29 -9.78 -8.06 10.88
C ALA A 29 -9.61 -6.83 9.97
N VAL A 30 -8.82 -6.94 8.89
CA VAL A 30 -8.60 -5.84 7.95
C VAL A 30 -9.88 -5.43 7.23
N ASP A 31 -10.71 -6.39 6.84
CA ASP A 31 -11.99 -6.12 6.17
C ASP A 31 -13.05 -5.50 7.07
N SER A 32 -12.91 -5.67 8.39
CA SER A 32 -13.78 -5.00 9.37
C SER A 32 -13.48 -3.50 9.54
N LEU A 33 -12.35 -3.03 9.03
CA LEU A 33 -11.93 -1.64 9.15
C LEU A 33 -12.60 -0.76 8.09
N SER A 34 -12.98 0.45 8.48
CA SER A 34 -13.38 1.50 7.53
C SER A 34 -12.16 2.32 7.11
N VAL A 35 -11.41 1.82 6.12
CA VAL A 35 -10.18 2.46 5.62
C VAL A 35 -10.38 3.02 4.22
N ASP A 36 -9.96 4.27 4.00
CA ASP A 36 -9.76 4.79 2.65
C ASP A 36 -8.39 4.33 2.13
N TRP A 37 -8.40 3.27 1.34
CA TRP A 37 -7.20 2.71 0.73
C TRP A 37 -6.57 3.61 -0.34
N ASN A 38 -7.33 4.53 -0.95
CA ASN A 38 -6.76 5.55 -1.82
C ASN A 38 -5.92 6.52 -1.00
N GLU A 39 -6.42 6.95 0.17
CA GLU A 39 -5.65 7.80 1.07
C GLU A 39 -4.34 7.13 1.51
N GLN A 40 -4.37 5.83 1.82
CA GLN A 40 -3.16 5.07 2.13
C GLN A 40 -2.18 5.05 0.95
N ALA A 41 -2.66 4.88 -0.28
CA ALA A 41 -1.81 4.95 -1.48
C ALA A 41 -1.16 6.33 -1.66
N VAL A 42 -1.86 7.43 -1.35
CA VAL A 42 -1.27 8.79 -1.35
C VAL A 42 -0.15 8.89 -0.31
N ARG A 43 -0.37 8.35 0.90
CA ARG A 43 0.64 8.37 1.97
C ARG A 43 1.90 7.61 1.55
N SER A 44 1.76 6.39 1.01
CA SER A 44 2.91 5.61 0.52
C SER A 44 3.59 6.31 -0.66
N ALA A 45 2.84 6.87 -1.61
CA ALA A 45 3.38 7.61 -2.74
C ALA A 45 4.25 8.80 -2.30
N ARG A 46 3.77 9.61 -1.36
CA ARG A 46 4.53 10.74 -0.79
C ARG A 46 5.81 10.28 -0.11
N GLN A 47 5.75 9.20 0.65
CA GLN A 47 6.93 8.67 1.32
C GLN A 47 8.01 8.21 0.34
N TYR A 48 7.65 7.49 -0.73
CA TYR A 48 8.62 7.12 -1.77
C TYR A 48 9.27 8.36 -2.39
N LEU A 49 8.49 9.41 -2.66
CA LEU A 49 8.98 10.66 -3.22
C LEU A 49 9.88 11.45 -2.25
N GLU A 50 9.67 11.32 -0.93
CA GLU A 50 10.56 11.89 0.09
C GLU A 50 11.92 11.17 0.14
N MET A 51 11.94 9.86 -0.16
CA MET A 51 13.16 9.06 -0.12
C MET A 51 13.99 9.16 -1.41
N SER A 52 13.34 9.20 -2.57
CA SER A 52 14.02 9.32 -3.86
C SER A 52 13.09 9.84 -4.96
N GLY A 53 13.68 10.30 -6.06
CA GLY A 53 12.92 10.70 -7.24
C GLY A 53 12.33 9.49 -7.97
N PHE A 54 11.04 9.57 -8.33
CA PHE A 54 10.36 8.59 -9.17
C PHE A 54 9.75 9.24 -10.42
N SER A 55 9.68 8.49 -11.52
CA SER A 55 8.78 8.82 -12.61
C SER A 55 7.35 8.42 -12.25
N CYS A 56 6.32 9.08 -12.84
CA CYS A 56 4.92 8.70 -12.68
C CYS A 56 4.70 7.19 -12.84
N ARG A 57 5.22 6.61 -13.94
CA ARG A 57 5.09 5.17 -14.22
C ARG A 57 5.81 4.31 -13.19
N GLY A 58 7.06 4.67 -12.85
CA GLY A 58 7.86 3.90 -11.90
C GLY A 58 7.23 3.90 -10.50
N LEU A 59 6.65 5.02 -10.06
CA LEU A 59 5.95 5.07 -8.77
C LEU A 59 4.68 4.21 -8.78
N ILE A 60 3.90 4.25 -9.87
CA ILE A 60 2.73 3.38 -10.01
C ILE A 60 3.14 1.91 -9.95
N GLU A 61 4.20 1.52 -10.68
CA GLU A 61 4.71 0.15 -10.68
C GLU A 61 5.21 -0.28 -9.29
N GLN A 62 5.91 0.60 -8.55
CA GLN A 62 6.35 0.32 -7.18
C GLN A 62 5.16 0.09 -6.23
N LEU A 63 4.17 0.98 -6.27
CA LEU A 63 2.99 0.90 -5.40
C LEU A 63 2.10 -0.30 -5.72
N SER A 64 1.98 -0.68 -7.00
CA SER A 64 1.13 -1.82 -7.40
C SER A 64 1.87 -3.15 -7.49
N SER A 65 3.17 -3.19 -7.19
CA SER A 65 3.96 -4.42 -7.31
C SER A 65 3.51 -5.46 -6.28
N ASP A 66 3.35 -6.71 -6.73
CA ASP A 66 3.07 -7.88 -5.87
C ASP A 66 4.23 -8.20 -4.91
N PHE A 67 5.41 -7.66 -5.15
CA PHE A 67 6.58 -7.74 -4.26
C PHE A 67 6.84 -6.44 -3.50
N GLY A 68 6.07 -5.38 -3.79
CA GLY A 68 6.14 -4.07 -3.15
C GLY A 68 4.94 -3.84 -2.24
N GLU A 69 4.22 -2.74 -2.49
CA GLU A 69 3.12 -2.31 -1.61
C GLU A 69 1.78 -2.99 -1.91
N LYS A 70 1.62 -3.69 -3.04
CA LYS A 70 0.40 -4.42 -3.44
C LYS A 70 -0.89 -3.59 -3.48
N PHE A 71 -0.81 -2.28 -3.73
CA PHE A 71 -2.02 -1.51 -4.03
C PHE A 71 -2.64 -2.00 -5.34
N THR A 72 -3.96 -1.92 -5.47
CA THR A 72 -4.58 -2.08 -6.78
C THR A 72 -4.03 -1.02 -7.73
N ARG A 73 -3.96 -1.32 -9.03
CA ARG A 73 -3.41 -0.37 -10.00
C ARG A 73 -4.15 0.97 -10.03
N SER A 74 -5.44 0.98 -9.75
CA SER A 74 -6.24 2.20 -9.61
C SER A 74 -5.83 3.03 -8.38
N GLN A 75 -5.66 2.40 -7.21
CA GLN A 75 -5.16 3.05 -5.99
C GLN A 75 -3.74 3.58 -6.18
N ALA A 76 -2.84 2.80 -6.76
CA ALA A 76 -1.47 3.22 -7.06
C ALA A 76 -1.45 4.45 -8.00
N THR A 77 -2.28 4.43 -9.05
CA THR A 77 -2.42 5.56 -9.98
C THR A 77 -3.00 6.79 -9.29
N TYR A 78 -4.00 6.62 -8.44
CA TYR A 78 -4.57 7.69 -7.64
C TYR A 78 -3.52 8.30 -6.69
N GLY A 79 -2.79 7.45 -5.97
CA GLY A 79 -1.71 7.83 -5.06
C GLY A 79 -0.64 8.66 -5.75
N ALA A 80 -0.11 8.17 -6.88
CA ALA A 80 0.92 8.85 -7.65
C ALA A 80 0.48 10.22 -8.19
N ARG A 81 -0.77 10.34 -8.68
CA ARG A 81 -1.35 11.62 -9.10
C ARG A 81 -1.51 12.59 -7.94
N GLN A 82 -2.09 12.14 -6.83
CA GLN A 82 -2.36 13.02 -5.70
C GLN A 82 -1.09 13.44 -4.94
N ALA A 83 -0.02 12.65 -5.08
CA ALA A 83 1.32 12.97 -4.59
C ALA A 83 2.13 13.87 -5.55
N GLY A 84 1.63 14.16 -6.75
CA GLY A 84 2.27 15.05 -7.73
C GLY A 84 3.39 14.41 -8.57
N ALA A 85 3.51 13.07 -8.56
CA ALA A 85 4.40 12.35 -9.47
C ALA A 85 3.80 12.23 -10.89
N CYS A 86 2.47 12.31 -10.95
CA CYS A 86 1.63 12.45 -12.12
C CYS A 86 0.69 13.65 -11.86
#